data_AF-A0A0A9YPU0-F1
#
_entry.id   AF-A0A0A9YPU0-F1
#
_cell.length_a   1.000
_cell.length_b   1.000
_cell.length_c   1.000
_cell.angle_alpha   90.00
_cell.angle_beta   90.00
_cell.angle_gamma   90.00
#
_symmetry.space_group_name_H-M   'P 1'
#
loop_
_entity.id
_entity.type
_entity.pdbx_description
1 polymer ?
#
loop_
_entity_poly.entity_id
_entity_poly.type
_entity_poly.pdbx_seq_one_letter_code
_entity_poly.pdbx_strand_id
1 'polypeptide(L)'
;MTTRIVMIVVITGAIVLMLLLFLLFGSNDDSGTPILKISELEASSVRMKNKDEVYAKIQKIIDGRKDKLQIITDFDRTVSKHHHNGKTTPSSYAVFELAPSLPKSFIDEANAIYSRFRVYEEDPKMSIEEKIPYMVEWWKLNEKLFTGLPYSESEIDIAVNKADVQLRVGSDDAFRKLHDSHVPTLVFSAGLGPVVSSILRHYDILYDNVHVISNFFEVENGTITGFNNGTILHIYNKNQHAIENSDYFKELSHRPNVILMGDSIGDANMNEGVQGAGEVLKIGFLSIHIDDYLPQYLDKFDIVLLDDQTMDVFNALLDRIL
;
A
#
# COMPACT_ATOMS: atom_id res chain seq x y z
N MET A 1 54.40 16.30 -62.65
CA MET A 1 53.88 17.18 -61.57
C MET A 1 52.36 17.09 -61.43
N THR A 2 51.64 16.81 -62.51
CA THR A 2 50.16 16.77 -62.59
C THR A 2 49.51 15.61 -61.83
N THR A 3 50.11 14.41 -61.81
CA THR A 3 49.50 13.21 -61.21
C THR A 3 49.43 13.24 -59.68
N ARG A 4 50.40 13.90 -59.02
CA ARG A 4 50.41 14.04 -57.55
C ARG A 4 49.35 15.02 -57.05
N ILE A 5 49.01 16.05 -57.84
CA ILE A 5 48.03 17.06 -57.45
C ILE A 5 46.61 16.48 -57.53
N VAL A 6 46.30 15.70 -58.56
CA VAL A 6 45.00 15.01 -58.69
C VAL A 6 44.78 14.02 -57.55
N MET A 7 45.81 13.27 -57.16
CA MET A 7 45.71 12.32 -56.05
C MET A 7 45.46 13.00 -54.70
N ILE A 8 46.10 14.15 -54.44
CA ILE A 8 45.88 14.92 -53.21
C ILE A 8 44.45 15.47 -53.15
N VAL A 9 43.91 15.98 -54.26
CA VAL A 9 42.54 16.52 -54.33
C VAL A 9 41.48 15.42 -54.12
N VAL A 10 41.70 14.22 -54.65
CA VAL A 10 40.78 13.09 -54.47
C VAL A 10 40.79 12.61 -53.01
N ILE A 11 41.96 12.54 -52.37
CA ILE A 11 42.08 12.10 -50.98
C ILE A 11 41.47 13.14 -50.02
N THR A 12 41.72 14.43 -50.21
CA THR A 12 41.10 15.47 -49.36
C THR A 12 39.60 15.54 -49.58
N GLY A 13 39.11 15.38 -50.81
CA GLY A 13 37.67 15.30 -51.09
C GLY A 13 36.99 14.11 -50.41
N ALA A 14 37.63 12.93 -50.42
CA ALA A 14 37.10 11.74 -49.76
C ALA A 14 37.08 11.87 -48.23
N ILE A 15 38.11 12.48 -47.62
CA ILE A 15 38.17 12.72 -46.17
C ILE A 15 37.11 13.73 -45.73
N VAL A 16 36.92 14.82 -46.50
CA VAL A 16 35.88 15.82 -46.22
C VAL A 16 34.48 15.22 -46.38
N LEU A 17 34.26 14.39 -47.40
CA LEU A 17 32.99 13.66 -47.58
C LEU A 17 32.74 12.67 -46.45
N MET A 18 33.78 11.96 -45.98
CA MET A 18 33.67 11.02 -44.87
C MET A 18 33.43 11.72 -43.53
N LEU A 19 34.03 12.90 -43.29
CA LEU A 19 33.74 13.77 -42.14
C LEU A 19 32.34 14.36 -42.20
N LEU A 20 31.86 14.78 -43.38
CA LEU A 20 30.48 15.23 -43.58
C LEU A 20 29.48 14.09 -43.37
N LEU A 21 29.79 12.88 -43.83
CA LEU A 21 29.01 11.68 -43.55
C LEU A 21 29.01 11.35 -42.05
N PHE A 22 30.15 11.50 -41.35
CA PHE A 22 30.21 11.32 -39.89
C PHE A 22 29.47 12.41 -39.11
N LEU A 23 29.31 13.61 -39.66
CA LEU A 23 28.52 14.70 -39.07
C LEU A 23 27.02 14.59 -39.40
N LEU A 24 26.68 14.01 -40.55
CA LEU A 24 25.29 13.74 -40.97
C LEU A 24 24.74 12.43 -40.41
N PHE A 25 25.60 11.45 -40.11
CA PHE A 25 25.25 10.12 -39.60
C PHE A 25 25.94 9.78 -38.27
N GLY A 26 26.54 10.76 -37.61
CA GLY A 26 27.17 10.63 -36.30
C GLY A 26 26.12 10.36 -35.22
N SER A 27 26.12 9.11 -34.76
CA SER A 27 25.47 8.63 -33.53
C SER A 27 24.11 9.27 -33.20
N ASN A 28 23.10 8.97 -34.02
CA ASN A 28 21.77 8.76 -33.44
C ASN A 28 21.81 7.42 -32.72
N ASP A 29 22.44 7.39 -31.55
CA ASP A 29 22.12 6.39 -30.53
C ASP A 29 20.78 6.80 -29.92
N ASP A 30 19.74 6.77 -30.76
CA ASP A 30 18.35 6.95 -30.39
C ASP A 30 17.78 5.57 -30.06
N SER A 31 18.50 4.84 -29.18
CA SER A 31 17.93 3.74 -28.40
C SER A 31 17.05 4.29 -27.27
N GLY A 32 16.41 5.44 -27.53
CA GLY A 32 15.43 6.11 -26.69
C GLY A 32 14.21 5.24 -26.51
N THR A 33 14.36 4.20 -25.69
CA THR A 33 13.24 3.58 -25.00
C THR A 33 12.46 4.74 -24.40
N PRO A 34 11.18 4.94 -24.77
CA PRO A 34 10.41 6.07 -24.28
C PRO A 34 10.54 6.08 -22.76
N ILE A 35 11.13 7.14 -22.20
CA ILE A 35 11.26 7.26 -20.75
C ILE A 35 9.82 7.22 -20.22
N LEU A 36 9.50 6.15 -19.49
CA LEU A 36 8.21 6.00 -18.85
C LEU A 36 7.95 7.27 -18.04
N LYS A 37 6.96 8.06 -18.44
CA LYS A 37 6.60 9.30 -17.76
C LYS A 37 5.22 9.15 -17.15
N ILE A 38 5.18 9.21 -15.82
CA ILE A 38 3.98 9.19 -14.98
C ILE A 38 3.98 10.53 -14.23
N SER A 39 3.07 11.43 -14.58
CA SER A 39 3.03 12.82 -14.09
C SER A 39 2.84 12.90 -12.58
N GLU A 40 2.09 11.96 -12.03
CA GLU A 40 1.69 11.87 -10.63
C GLU A 40 2.91 11.61 -9.74
N LEU A 41 3.95 10.96 -10.26
CA LEU A 41 5.22 10.73 -9.56
C LEU A 41 6.09 11.99 -9.46
N GLU A 42 5.75 13.08 -10.17
CA GLU A 42 6.43 14.37 -10.08
C GLU A 42 5.74 15.34 -9.12
N ALA A 43 4.65 14.92 -8.46
CA ALA A 43 3.94 15.76 -7.50
C ALA A 43 4.82 16.12 -6.30
N SER A 44 4.59 17.30 -5.73
CA SER A 44 5.38 17.81 -4.60
C SER A 44 5.20 17.01 -3.30
N SER A 45 4.17 16.17 -3.21
CA SER A 45 3.95 15.21 -2.12
C SER A 45 4.79 13.94 -2.26
N VAL A 46 5.35 13.66 -3.44
CA VAL A 46 6.07 12.40 -3.72
C VAL A 46 7.53 12.50 -3.30
N ARG A 47 8.02 11.50 -2.57
CA ARG A 47 9.43 11.30 -2.26
C ARG A 47 9.86 9.90 -2.68
N MET A 48 11.05 9.80 -3.25
CA MET A 48 11.68 8.54 -3.65
C MET A 48 13.15 8.61 -3.25
N LYS A 49 13.67 7.57 -2.61
CA LYS A 49 15.10 7.52 -2.24
C LYS A 49 15.98 7.36 -3.47
N ASN A 50 15.58 6.48 -4.39
CA ASN A 50 16.25 6.26 -5.66
C ASN A 50 15.22 6.21 -6.80
N LYS A 51 15.08 7.32 -7.53
CA LYS A 51 14.08 7.43 -8.60
C LYS A 51 14.33 6.42 -9.72
N ASP A 52 15.57 6.18 -10.13
CA ASP A 52 15.87 5.29 -11.24
C ASP A 52 15.50 3.82 -10.91
N GLU A 53 15.76 3.38 -9.68
CA GLU A 53 15.34 2.06 -9.21
C GLU A 53 13.81 1.92 -9.18
N VAL A 54 13.10 2.95 -8.73
CA VAL A 54 11.63 2.97 -8.71
C VAL A 54 11.07 2.82 -10.12
N TYR A 55 11.55 3.60 -11.08
CA TYR A 55 11.07 3.51 -12.47
C TYR A 55 11.45 2.16 -13.11
N ALA A 56 12.61 1.60 -12.80
CA ALA A 56 12.98 0.26 -13.27
C ALA A 56 12.04 -0.83 -12.73
N LYS A 57 11.63 -0.76 -11.45
CA LYS A 57 10.61 -1.65 -10.87
C LYS A 57 9.27 -1.47 -11.57
N ILE A 58 8.80 -0.24 -11.71
CA ILE A 58 7.52 0.06 -12.38
C ILE A 58 7.53 -0.49 -13.81
N GLN A 59 8.60 -0.31 -14.57
CA GLN A 59 8.70 -0.82 -15.95
C GLN A 59 8.55 -2.34 -15.99
N LYS A 60 9.22 -3.08 -15.11
CA LYS A 60 9.09 -4.54 -15.03
C LYS A 60 7.67 -4.99 -14.63
N ILE A 61 6.98 -4.22 -13.78
CA ILE A 61 5.58 -4.48 -13.44
C ILE A 61 4.69 -4.24 -14.66
N ILE A 62 4.90 -3.14 -15.39
CA ILE A 62 4.21 -2.84 -16.65
C ILE A 62 4.45 -3.95 -17.69
N ASP A 63 5.68 -4.41 -17.86
CA ASP A 63 6.01 -5.49 -18.80
C ASP A 63 5.31 -6.81 -18.43
N GLY A 64 5.08 -7.04 -17.14
CA GLY A 64 4.34 -8.20 -16.64
C GLY A 64 2.82 -8.11 -16.82
N ARG A 65 2.28 -6.89 -16.98
CA ARG A 65 0.85 -6.58 -17.10
C ARG A 65 0.00 -7.17 -15.96
N LYS A 66 -1.32 -7.09 -16.11
CA LYS A 66 -2.29 -7.61 -15.15
C LYS A 66 -2.12 -9.10 -14.82
N ASP A 67 -1.65 -9.93 -15.75
CA ASP A 67 -1.58 -11.39 -15.56
C ASP A 67 -0.50 -11.81 -14.54
N LYS A 68 0.49 -10.94 -14.30
CA LYS A 68 1.52 -11.15 -13.27
C LYS A 68 1.30 -10.33 -12.00
N LEU A 69 0.29 -9.45 -11.98
CA LEU A 69 0.06 -8.51 -10.89
C LEU A 69 -0.84 -9.11 -9.79
N GLN A 70 -0.50 -8.79 -8.55
CA GLN A 70 -1.39 -8.83 -7.38
C GLN A 70 -1.21 -7.56 -6.53
N ILE A 71 -2.22 -7.19 -5.76
CA ILE A 71 -2.20 -6.03 -4.86
C ILE A 71 -2.22 -6.49 -3.41
N ILE A 72 -1.42 -5.86 -2.56
CA ILE A 72 -1.48 -6.03 -1.11
C ILE A 72 -1.58 -4.64 -0.49
N THR A 73 -2.65 -4.36 0.25
CA THR A 73 -2.87 -3.04 0.84
C THR A 73 -3.31 -3.17 2.29
N ASP A 74 -2.79 -2.27 3.14
CA ASP A 74 -3.47 -1.96 4.38
C ASP A 74 -4.81 -1.23 4.11
N PHE A 75 -5.65 -1.11 5.13
CA PHE A 75 -6.92 -0.42 5.05
C PHE A 75 -6.94 0.92 5.79
N ASP A 76 -6.74 0.89 7.11
CA ASP A 76 -6.93 2.06 7.97
C ASP A 76 -5.84 3.09 7.65
N ARG A 77 -6.22 4.31 7.24
CA ARG A 77 -5.29 5.38 6.84
C ARG A 77 -4.42 5.04 5.62
N THR A 78 -4.72 3.95 4.91
CA THR A 78 -4.15 3.58 3.59
C THR A 78 -5.22 3.62 2.48
N VAL A 79 -6.29 2.83 2.59
CA VAL A 79 -7.47 2.97 1.73
C VAL A 79 -8.40 4.04 2.28
N SER A 80 -8.66 4.03 3.60
CA SER A 80 -9.30 5.15 4.27
C SER A 80 -8.33 6.33 4.39
N LYS A 81 -8.85 7.56 4.36
CA LYS A 81 -8.03 8.76 4.57
C LYS A 81 -7.38 8.72 5.95
N HIS A 82 -6.30 9.47 6.11
CA HIS A 82 -5.78 9.80 7.45
C HIS A 82 -6.59 10.96 8.07
N HIS A 83 -6.96 11.94 7.24
CA HIS A 83 -7.83 13.04 7.67
C HIS A 83 -8.74 13.50 6.51
N HIS A 84 -9.88 14.07 6.86
CA HIS A 84 -10.78 14.74 5.93
C HIS A 84 -10.95 16.20 6.35
N ASN A 85 -10.53 17.15 5.49
CA ASN A 85 -10.57 18.59 5.77
C ASN A 85 -9.90 18.96 7.11
N GLY A 86 -8.73 18.39 7.39
CA GLY A 86 -7.96 18.63 8.62
C GLY A 86 -8.47 17.90 9.87
N LYS A 87 -9.60 17.18 9.79
CA LYS A 87 -10.10 16.35 10.89
C LYS A 87 -9.68 14.90 10.69
N THR A 88 -9.00 14.32 11.67
CA THR A 88 -8.63 12.89 11.66
C THR A 88 -9.87 12.01 11.47
N THR A 89 -9.74 11.01 10.61
CA THR A 89 -10.76 10.00 10.34
C THR A 89 -10.64 8.83 11.32
N PRO A 90 -11.74 8.17 11.67
CA PRO A 90 -11.71 7.04 12.59
C PRO A 90 -11.06 5.81 11.93
N SER A 91 -10.32 5.03 12.71
CA SER A 91 -9.92 3.67 12.34
C SER A 91 -11.10 2.70 12.46
N SER A 92 -10.97 1.50 11.92
CA SER A 92 -11.95 0.41 12.08
C SER A 92 -12.33 0.14 13.55
N TYR A 93 -11.39 0.24 14.49
CA TYR A 93 -11.66 0.17 15.94
C TYR A 93 -12.54 1.32 16.43
N ALA A 94 -12.20 2.56 16.08
CA ALA A 94 -12.98 3.75 16.47
C ALA A 94 -14.37 3.78 15.82
N VAL A 95 -14.53 3.19 14.63
CA VAL A 95 -15.84 2.99 14.00
C VAL A 95 -16.67 2.00 14.83
N PHE A 96 -16.10 0.85 15.24
CA PHE A 96 -16.80 -0.13 16.07
C PHE A 96 -17.35 0.49 17.36
N GLU A 97 -16.60 1.38 17.99
CA GLU A 97 -16.99 2.12 19.20
C GLU A 97 -18.29 2.96 19.04
N LEU A 98 -18.76 3.17 17.81
CA LEU A 98 -20.03 3.85 17.54
C LEU A 98 -21.25 2.90 17.53
N ALA A 99 -21.05 1.59 17.69
CA ALA A 99 -22.11 0.60 17.72
C ALA A 99 -23.09 0.86 18.90
N PRO A 100 -24.41 0.84 18.67
CA PRO A 100 -25.39 1.29 19.68
C PRO A 100 -25.43 0.48 20.98
N SER A 101 -25.13 -0.82 20.94
CA SER A 101 -25.18 -1.70 22.11
C SER A 101 -24.00 -1.57 23.05
N LEU A 102 -22.93 -0.87 22.65
CA LEU A 102 -21.71 -0.81 23.45
C LEU A 102 -21.94 -0.04 24.74
N PRO A 103 -21.60 -0.62 25.90
CA PRO A 103 -21.76 0.07 27.17
C PRO A 103 -20.75 1.21 27.28
N LYS A 104 -21.12 2.30 27.95
CA LYS A 104 -20.19 3.43 28.20
C LYS A 104 -18.87 2.98 28.85
N SER A 105 -18.90 1.96 29.71
CA SER A 105 -17.71 1.39 30.34
C SER A 105 -16.71 0.83 29.33
N PHE A 106 -17.19 0.20 28.25
CA PHE A 106 -16.33 -0.28 27.16
C PHE A 106 -15.62 0.90 26.48
N ILE A 107 -16.37 1.96 26.16
CA ILE A 107 -15.82 3.16 25.51
C ILE A 107 -14.78 3.85 26.41
N ASP A 108 -15.08 3.99 27.71
CA ASP A 108 -14.14 4.58 28.67
C ASP A 108 -12.84 3.76 28.78
N GLU A 109 -12.94 2.43 28.80
CA GLU A 109 -11.78 1.52 28.88
C GLU A 109 -10.98 1.47 27.56
N ALA A 110 -11.64 1.44 26.41
CA ALA A 110 -11.01 1.53 25.09
C ALA A 110 -10.18 2.82 24.96
N ASN A 111 -10.74 3.97 25.36
CA ASN A 111 -10.03 5.25 25.36
C ASN A 111 -8.84 5.26 26.32
N ALA A 112 -8.95 4.62 27.49
CA ALA A 112 -7.85 4.51 28.44
C ALA A 112 -6.70 3.65 27.89
N ILE A 113 -7.02 2.51 27.26
CA ILE A 113 -6.06 1.64 26.59
C ILE A 113 -5.39 2.41 25.43
N TYR A 114 -6.16 3.02 24.54
CA TYR A 114 -5.64 3.83 23.43
C TYR A 114 -4.67 4.90 23.93
N SER A 115 -5.08 5.70 24.92
CA SER A 115 -4.25 6.78 25.47
C SER A 115 -2.94 6.27 26.07
N ARG A 116 -2.95 5.06 26.65
CA ARG A 116 -1.77 4.42 27.24
C ARG A 116 -0.78 3.95 26.18
N PHE A 117 -1.25 3.35 25.09
CA PHE A 117 -0.37 2.68 24.13
C PHE A 117 0.00 3.49 22.89
N ARG A 118 -0.87 4.43 22.48
CA ARG A 118 -0.66 5.26 21.29
C ARG A 118 0.65 6.03 21.34
N VAL A 119 1.05 6.48 22.54
CA VAL A 119 2.31 7.21 22.75
C VAL A 119 3.55 6.41 22.38
N TYR A 120 3.52 5.07 22.50
CA TYR A 120 4.64 4.20 22.11
C TYR A 120 4.63 3.89 20.61
N GLU A 121 3.44 3.68 20.04
CA GLU A 121 3.27 3.46 18.60
C GLU A 121 3.82 4.64 17.80
N GLU A 122 3.48 5.86 18.22
CA GLU A 122 3.85 7.10 17.52
C GLU A 122 5.25 7.63 17.85
N ASP A 123 5.95 7.11 18.87
CA ASP A 123 7.26 7.64 19.27
C ASP A 123 8.33 7.39 18.18
N PRO A 124 8.82 8.42 17.49
CA PRO A 124 9.80 8.24 16.42
C PRO A 124 11.18 7.82 16.92
N LYS A 125 11.43 7.90 18.24
CA LYS A 125 12.73 7.59 18.86
C LYS A 125 12.86 6.14 19.27
N MET A 126 11.75 5.41 19.38
CA MET A 126 11.75 3.99 19.71
C MET A 126 11.96 3.15 18.45
N SER A 127 12.79 2.11 18.55
CA SER A 127 12.91 1.12 17.48
C SER A 127 11.64 0.27 17.37
N ILE A 128 11.45 -0.40 16.22
CA ILE A 128 10.33 -1.33 16.04
C ILE A 128 10.36 -2.44 17.09
N GLU A 129 11.55 -2.98 17.37
CA GLU A 129 11.76 -4.04 18.36
C GLU A 129 11.37 -3.60 19.77
N GLU A 130 11.62 -2.34 20.13
CA GLU A 130 11.19 -1.75 21.40
C GLU A 130 9.68 -1.54 21.47
N LYS A 131 9.03 -1.24 20.33
CA LYS A 131 7.57 -1.03 20.25
C LYS A 131 6.77 -2.33 20.27
N ILE A 132 7.30 -3.43 19.72
CA ILE A 132 6.58 -4.71 19.57
C ILE A 132 5.93 -5.19 20.88
N PRO A 133 6.60 -5.25 22.04
CA PRO A 133 6.00 -5.72 23.29
C PRO A 133 4.76 -4.91 23.70
N TYR A 134 4.78 -3.59 23.49
CA TYR A 134 3.66 -2.71 23.78
C TYR A 134 2.48 -2.94 22.83
N MET A 135 2.75 -3.17 21.54
CA MET A 135 1.70 -3.49 20.56
C MET A 135 1.06 -4.85 20.86
N VAL A 136 1.85 -5.85 21.27
CA VAL A 136 1.32 -7.15 21.70
C VAL A 136 0.44 -7.02 22.95
N GLU A 137 0.86 -6.24 23.95
CA GLU A 137 0.04 -6.00 25.15
C GLU A 137 -1.25 -5.26 24.79
N TRP A 138 -1.17 -4.22 23.96
CA TRP A 138 -2.33 -3.43 23.53
C TRP A 138 -3.38 -4.31 22.84
N TRP A 139 -2.99 -5.08 21.82
CA TRP A 139 -3.95 -5.90 21.08
C TRP A 139 -4.55 -7.04 21.93
N LYS A 140 -3.79 -7.59 22.91
CA LYS A 140 -4.33 -8.55 23.90
C LYS A 140 -5.34 -7.92 24.84
N LEU A 141 -5.12 -6.68 25.28
CA LEU A 141 -6.08 -5.95 26.11
C LEU A 141 -7.33 -5.61 25.32
N ASN A 142 -7.19 -5.22 24.05
CA ASN A 142 -8.32 -5.01 23.15
C ASN A 142 -9.14 -6.30 22.98
N GLU A 143 -8.52 -7.44 22.68
CA GLU A 143 -9.25 -8.73 22.57
C GLU A 143 -10.07 -9.01 23.83
N LYS A 144 -9.44 -8.92 25.01
CA LYS A 144 -10.11 -9.12 26.29
C LYS A 144 -11.27 -8.15 26.50
N LEU A 145 -11.13 -6.91 26.05
CA LEU A 145 -12.17 -5.88 26.15
C LEU A 145 -13.39 -6.22 25.26
N PHE A 146 -13.19 -6.88 24.12
CA PHE A 146 -14.28 -7.34 23.26
C PHE A 146 -14.96 -8.61 23.78
N THR A 147 -14.23 -9.50 24.45
CA THR A 147 -14.78 -10.77 24.95
C THR A 147 -15.97 -10.54 25.89
N GLY A 148 -17.08 -11.21 25.61
CA GLY A 148 -18.32 -11.13 26.37
C GLY A 148 -19.31 -10.06 25.86
N LEU A 149 -18.93 -9.24 24.88
CA LEU A 149 -19.85 -8.30 24.25
C LEU A 149 -20.80 -9.03 23.28
N PRO A 150 -22.05 -8.54 23.14
CA PRO A 150 -22.91 -8.98 22.05
C PRO A 150 -22.31 -8.58 20.70
N TYR A 151 -22.49 -9.43 19.70
CA TYR A 151 -22.06 -9.17 18.32
C TYR A 151 -23.25 -9.12 17.38
N SER A 152 -23.31 -8.09 16.54
CA SER A 152 -24.31 -7.93 15.50
C SER A 152 -23.72 -7.21 14.29
N GLU A 153 -23.75 -7.86 13.13
CA GLU A 153 -23.33 -7.24 11.86
C GLU A 153 -24.16 -5.98 11.55
N SER A 154 -25.46 -5.99 11.86
CA SER A 154 -26.32 -4.82 11.65
C SER A 154 -25.92 -3.61 12.49
N GLU A 155 -25.35 -3.82 13.68
CA GLU A 155 -24.85 -2.71 14.51
C GLU A 155 -23.55 -2.14 13.97
N ILE A 156 -22.72 -2.98 13.33
CA ILE A 156 -21.54 -2.53 12.61
C ILE A 156 -21.96 -1.65 11.44
N ASP A 157 -22.96 -2.06 10.66
CA ASP A 157 -23.44 -1.23 9.54
C ASP A 157 -23.98 0.12 10.03
N ILE A 158 -24.71 0.16 11.16
CA ILE A 158 -25.13 1.41 11.80
C ILE A 158 -23.92 2.27 12.19
N ALA A 159 -22.91 1.65 12.78
CA ALA A 159 -21.68 2.32 13.20
C ALA A 159 -20.91 2.91 12.00
N VAL A 160 -20.78 2.16 10.90
CA VAL A 160 -20.15 2.61 9.65
C VAL A 160 -20.90 3.80 9.05
N ASN A 161 -22.22 3.73 8.95
CA ASN A 161 -23.04 4.84 8.46
C ASN A 161 -22.89 6.10 9.32
N LYS A 162 -22.76 5.94 10.65
CA LYS A 162 -22.59 7.06 11.58
C LYS A 162 -21.18 7.65 11.57
N ALA A 163 -20.16 6.81 11.34
CA ALA A 163 -18.76 7.21 11.32
C ALA A 163 -18.42 8.13 10.15
N ASP A 164 -19.13 7.98 9.03
CA ASP A 164 -18.88 8.72 7.78
C ASP A 164 -17.39 8.60 7.35
N VAL A 165 -16.89 7.35 7.34
CA VAL A 165 -15.48 7.03 7.05
C VAL A 165 -15.13 7.44 5.65
N GLN A 166 -14.26 8.44 5.48
CA GLN A 166 -13.88 8.90 4.15
C GLN A 166 -12.75 8.06 3.56
N LEU A 167 -12.96 7.49 2.37
CA LEU A 167 -11.90 6.84 1.59
C LEU A 167 -11.01 7.86 0.88
N ARG A 168 -9.76 7.48 0.56
CA ARG A 168 -8.89 8.29 -0.31
C ARG A 168 -9.58 8.50 -1.65
N VAL A 169 -9.41 9.70 -2.21
CA VAL A 169 -10.05 10.06 -3.48
C VAL A 169 -9.54 9.11 -4.57
N GLY A 170 -10.43 8.48 -5.32
CA GLY A 170 -10.09 7.52 -6.38
C GLY A 170 -9.94 6.07 -5.93
N SER A 171 -10.23 5.73 -4.66
CA SER A 171 -10.27 4.34 -4.20
C SER A 171 -11.34 3.50 -4.94
N ASP A 172 -12.51 4.08 -5.20
CA ASP A 172 -13.59 3.46 -5.98
C ASP A 172 -13.14 3.08 -7.39
N ASP A 173 -12.48 4.02 -8.08
CA ASP A 173 -11.96 3.79 -9.43
C ASP A 173 -10.86 2.71 -9.44
N ALA A 174 -9.94 2.77 -8.47
CA ALA A 174 -8.85 1.79 -8.35
C ALA A 174 -9.38 0.37 -8.14
N PHE A 175 -10.29 0.18 -7.17
CA PHE A 175 -10.87 -1.13 -6.87
C PHE A 175 -11.71 -1.66 -8.04
N ARG A 176 -12.47 -0.81 -8.72
CA ARG A 176 -13.19 -1.18 -9.95
C ARG A 176 -12.25 -1.65 -11.05
N LYS A 177 -11.18 -0.91 -11.35
CA LYS A 177 -10.18 -1.29 -12.37
C LYS A 177 -9.55 -2.66 -12.08
N LEU A 178 -9.24 -2.92 -10.81
CA LEU A 178 -8.68 -4.19 -10.35
C LEU A 178 -9.69 -5.34 -10.53
N HIS A 179 -10.96 -5.11 -10.17
CA HIS A 179 -12.04 -6.07 -10.37
C HIS A 179 -12.26 -6.39 -11.85
N ASP A 180 -12.46 -5.38 -12.70
CA ASP A 180 -12.67 -5.53 -14.14
C ASP A 180 -11.51 -6.30 -14.80
N SER A 181 -10.29 -6.11 -14.27
CA SER A 181 -9.07 -6.76 -14.73
C SER A 181 -8.76 -8.10 -14.06
N HIS A 182 -9.60 -8.56 -13.12
CA HIS A 182 -9.44 -9.80 -12.37
C HIS A 182 -8.08 -9.88 -11.65
N VAL A 183 -7.61 -8.75 -11.11
CA VAL A 183 -6.36 -8.68 -10.35
C VAL A 183 -6.64 -8.97 -8.88
N PRO A 184 -6.06 -10.02 -8.28
CA PRO A 184 -6.24 -10.33 -6.86
C PRO A 184 -5.80 -9.17 -5.97
N THR A 185 -6.65 -8.79 -5.03
CA THR A 185 -6.40 -7.68 -4.11
C THR A 185 -6.56 -8.16 -2.68
N LEU A 186 -5.45 -8.21 -1.94
CA LEU A 186 -5.45 -8.50 -0.52
C LEU A 186 -5.54 -7.20 0.28
N VAL A 187 -6.64 -7.03 1.01
CA VAL A 187 -6.73 -6.06 2.10
C VAL A 187 -6.23 -6.75 3.37
N PHE A 188 -4.99 -6.46 3.75
CA PHE A 188 -4.35 -7.04 4.92
C PHE A 188 -4.33 -5.97 6.01
N SER A 189 -5.12 -6.09 7.07
CA SER A 189 -5.32 -5.04 8.05
C SER A 189 -5.18 -5.54 9.49
N ALA A 190 -4.45 -4.81 10.33
CA ALA A 190 -4.44 -5.03 11.79
C ALA A 190 -5.68 -4.45 12.51
N GLY A 191 -6.63 -3.91 11.74
CA GLY A 191 -7.93 -3.41 12.18
C GLY A 191 -8.92 -4.50 12.59
N LEU A 192 -10.20 -4.13 12.70
CA LEU A 192 -11.32 -5.05 12.92
C LEU A 192 -11.92 -5.50 11.58
N GLY A 193 -11.74 -6.78 11.24
CA GLY A 193 -12.15 -7.36 9.96
C GLY A 193 -13.63 -7.16 9.60
N PRO A 194 -14.59 -7.36 10.52
CA PRO A 194 -16.00 -7.11 10.26
C PRO A 194 -16.30 -5.66 9.88
N VAL A 195 -15.59 -4.71 10.50
CA VAL A 195 -15.77 -3.28 10.25
C VAL A 195 -15.13 -2.89 8.92
N VAL A 196 -13.89 -3.34 8.67
CA VAL A 196 -13.22 -3.16 7.37
C VAL A 196 -14.10 -3.69 6.25
N SER A 197 -14.64 -4.90 6.40
CA SER A 197 -15.52 -5.51 5.40
C SER A 197 -16.83 -4.74 5.21
N SER A 198 -17.44 -4.25 6.31
CA SER A 198 -18.66 -3.42 6.24
C SER A 198 -18.39 -2.09 5.54
N ILE A 199 -17.25 -1.43 5.79
CA ILE A 199 -16.88 -0.19 5.08
C ILE A 199 -16.65 -0.46 3.59
N LEU A 200 -15.91 -1.52 3.23
CA LEU A 200 -15.71 -1.89 1.82
C LEU A 200 -17.03 -2.19 1.10
N ARG A 201 -18.00 -2.83 1.78
CA ARG A 201 -19.36 -3.03 1.24
C ARG A 201 -20.15 -1.73 1.14
N HIS A 202 -20.06 -0.85 2.14
CA HIS A 202 -20.75 0.44 2.14
C HIS A 202 -20.36 1.31 0.93
N TYR A 203 -19.10 1.20 0.49
CA TYR A 203 -18.58 1.88 -0.69
C TYR A 203 -18.69 1.07 -1.99
N ASP A 204 -19.33 -0.10 -1.98
CA ASP A 204 -19.45 -1.01 -3.13
C ASP A 204 -18.09 -1.39 -3.76
N ILE A 205 -17.03 -1.54 -2.94
CA ILE A 205 -15.68 -1.92 -3.39
C ILE A 205 -15.19 -3.28 -2.85
N LEU A 206 -16.02 -4.00 -2.09
CA LEU A 206 -15.76 -5.39 -1.71
C LEU A 206 -16.15 -6.35 -2.85
N TYR A 207 -15.38 -6.31 -3.94
CA TYR A 207 -15.55 -7.20 -5.09
C TYR A 207 -15.07 -8.64 -4.81
N ASP A 208 -15.38 -9.57 -5.71
CA ASP A 208 -15.00 -10.99 -5.59
C ASP A 208 -13.49 -11.26 -5.63
N ASN A 209 -12.71 -10.39 -6.27
CA ASN A 209 -11.25 -10.42 -6.29
C ASN A 209 -10.61 -9.78 -5.05
N VAL A 210 -11.40 -9.25 -4.11
CA VAL A 210 -10.91 -8.62 -2.87
C VAL A 210 -10.99 -9.62 -1.72
N HIS A 211 -9.84 -9.98 -1.17
CA HIS A 211 -9.73 -10.81 0.02
C HIS A 211 -9.35 -9.96 1.23
N VAL A 212 -10.00 -10.17 2.38
CA VAL A 212 -9.73 -9.41 3.62
C VAL A 212 -9.12 -10.34 4.65
N ILE A 213 -7.89 -10.04 5.07
CA ILE A 213 -7.25 -10.69 6.23
C ILE A 213 -7.09 -9.64 7.32
N SER A 214 -7.77 -9.87 8.45
CA SER A 214 -7.83 -8.92 9.56
C SER A 214 -8.24 -9.61 10.86
N ASN A 215 -8.39 -8.86 11.97
CA ASN A 215 -8.89 -9.41 13.23
C ASN A 215 -10.41 -9.59 13.15
N PHE A 216 -10.87 -10.80 12.80
CA PHE A 216 -12.28 -11.17 12.84
C PHE A 216 -12.65 -11.75 14.20
N PHE A 217 -13.85 -11.43 14.71
CA PHE A 217 -14.32 -12.00 15.97
C PHE A 217 -14.70 -13.47 15.82
N GLU A 218 -14.34 -14.26 16.83
CA GLU A 218 -14.99 -15.53 17.11
C GLU A 218 -16.26 -15.25 17.90
N VAL A 219 -17.39 -15.80 17.44
CA VAL A 219 -18.72 -15.50 17.99
C VAL A 219 -19.45 -16.80 18.32
N GLU A 220 -19.79 -16.98 19.60
CA GLU A 220 -20.58 -18.10 20.10
C GLU A 220 -21.91 -17.60 20.65
N ASN A 221 -23.02 -18.14 20.15
CA ASN A 221 -24.38 -17.76 20.58
C ASN A 221 -24.62 -16.23 20.58
N GLY A 222 -24.08 -15.52 19.60
CA GLY A 222 -24.21 -14.06 19.47
C GLY A 222 -23.30 -13.24 20.39
N THR A 223 -22.34 -13.87 21.07
CA THR A 223 -21.38 -13.22 21.98
C THR A 223 -19.96 -13.41 21.47
N ILE A 224 -19.14 -12.36 21.53
CA ILE A 224 -17.72 -12.41 21.16
C ILE A 224 -16.96 -13.23 22.20
N THR A 225 -16.20 -14.24 21.76
CA THR A 225 -15.35 -15.07 22.63
C THR A 225 -13.86 -14.72 22.50
N GLY A 226 -13.45 -14.13 21.37
CA GLY A 226 -12.08 -13.69 21.09
C GLY A 226 -11.92 -13.30 19.62
N PHE A 227 -10.69 -13.35 19.10
CA PHE A 227 -10.42 -13.26 17.66
C PHE A 227 -10.24 -14.64 17.01
N ASN A 228 -10.73 -14.78 15.78
CA ASN A 228 -10.52 -15.95 14.94
C ASN A 228 -9.02 -16.18 14.67
N ASN A 229 -8.66 -17.44 14.40
CA ASN A 229 -7.36 -17.86 13.88
C ASN A 229 -6.17 -17.78 14.86
N GLY A 230 -6.40 -17.51 16.16
CA GLY A 230 -5.43 -17.66 17.25
C GLY A 230 -4.24 -16.68 17.26
N THR A 231 -3.94 -16.01 16.15
CA THR A 231 -2.91 -14.98 16.04
C THR A 231 -3.55 -13.62 15.82
N ILE A 232 -3.43 -12.75 16.82
CA ILE A 232 -3.92 -11.37 16.75
C ILE A 232 -2.97 -10.54 15.88
N LEU A 233 -3.52 -9.90 14.85
CA LEU A 233 -2.78 -9.00 13.98
C LEU A 233 -2.63 -7.64 14.64
N HIS A 234 -1.39 -7.20 14.80
CA HIS A 234 -1.02 -5.85 15.20
C HIS A 234 -0.13 -5.22 14.13
N ILE A 235 0.18 -3.93 14.28
CA ILE A 235 0.90 -3.12 13.27
C ILE A 235 2.27 -3.68 12.81
N TYR A 236 2.88 -4.65 13.52
CA TYR A 236 4.24 -5.18 13.23
C TYR A 236 4.31 -6.68 12.93
N ASN A 237 3.19 -7.42 12.90
CA ASN A 237 3.18 -8.86 12.57
C ASN A 237 2.38 -9.20 11.30
N LYS A 238 2.08 -8.19 10.47
CA LYS A 238 1.44 -8.36 9.15
C LYS A 238 2.45 -8.89 8.13
N ASN A 239 2.77 -10.17 8.25
CA ASN A 239 3.75 -10.86 7.40
C ASN A 239 3.28 -12.28 7.05
N GLN A 240 4.16 -13.11 6.49
CA GLN A 240 3.81 -14.47 6.08
C GLN A 240 3.22 -15.33 7.22
N HIS A 241 3.71 -15.17 8.46
CA HIS A 241 3.24 -15.96 9.61
C HIS A 241 1.76 -15.72 9.92
N ALA A 242 1.27 -14.51 9.65
CA ALA A 242 -0.14 -14.19 9.81
C ALA A 242 -1.05 -14.88 8.77
N ILE A 243 -0.47 -15.45 7.71
CA ILE A 243 -1.19 -16.12 6.60
C ILE A 243 -0.67 -17.56 6.41
N GLU A 244 0.11 -18.10 7.35
CA GLU A 244 0.79 -19.41 7.21
C GLU A 244 -0.19 -20.59 7.07
N ASN A 245 -1.39 -20.43 7.63
CA ASN A 245 -2.47 -21.42 7.58
C ASN A 245 -3.39 -21.25 6.36
N SER A 246 -3.01 -20.43 5.39
CA SER A 246 -3.75 -20.19 4.14
C SER A 246 -2.91 -20.55 2.92
N ASP A 247 -3.57 -21.05 1.87
CA ASP A 247 -2.95 -21.29 0.57
C ASP A 247 -2.94 -20.05 -0.33
N TYR A 248 -3.40 -18.89 0.17
CA TYR A 248 -3.55 -17.64 -0.59
C TYR A 248 -2.33 -17.31 -1.48
N PHE A 249 -1.12 -17.19 -0.90
CA PHE A 249 0.06 -16.85 -1.69
C PHE A 249 0.54 -17.99 -2.60
N LYS A 250 0.25 -19.24 -2.25
CA LYS A 250 0.60 -20.39 -3.10
C LYS A 250 -0.24 -20.38 -4.37
N GLU A 251 -1.54 -20.11 -4.25
CA GLU A 251 -2.47 -19.96 -5.37
C GLU A 251 -2.07 -18.79 -6.28
N LEU A 252 -1.50 -17.73 -5.71
CA LEU A 252 -1.03 -16.55 -6.44
C LEU A 252 0.44 -16.61 -6.91
N SER A 253 1.11 -17.76 -6.81
CA SER A 253 2.50 -17.92 -7.25
C SER A 253 2.76 -17.61 -8.73
N HIS A 254 1.72 -17.66 -9.57
CA HIS A 254 1.76 -17.26 -10.98
C HIS A 254 1.75 -15.73 -11.20
N ARG A 255 1.49 -14.94 -10.15
CA ARG A 255 1.44 -13.46 -10.14
C ARG A 255 2.55 -12.87 -9.29
N PRO A 256 3.82 -12.93 -9.72
CA PRO A 256 4.94 -12.60 -8.86
C PRO A 256 5.14 -11.08 -8.65
N ASN A 257 4.46 -10.22 -9.42
CA ASN A 257 4.59 -8.77 -9.29
C ASN A 257 3.56 -8.22 -8.30
N VAL A 258 4.01 -7.36 -7.40
CA VAL A 258 3.20 -6.81 -6.30
C VAL A 258 3.28 -5.29 -6.28
N ILE A 259 2.12 -4.64 -6.18
CA ILE A 259 2.06 -3.28 -5.62
C ILE A 259 1.57 -3.39 -4.18
N LEU A 260 2.41 -2.94 -3.26
CA LEU A 260 2.15 -2.93 -1.83
C LEU A 260 1.85 -1.51 -1.37
N MET A 261 0.78 -1.31 -0.61
CA MET A 261 0.40 -0.01 -0.05
C MET A 261 0.21 -0.09 1.46
N GLY A 262 0.73 0.89 2.20
CA GLY A 262 0.55 0.98 3.65
C GLY A 262 0.86 2.36 4.21
N ASP A 263 0.41 2.65 5.42
CA ASP A 263 0.68 3.91 6.13
C ASP A 263 1.57 3.74 7.35
N SER A 264 2.00 2.51 7.65
CA SER A 264 2.92 2.22 8.74
C SER A 264 4.20 1.55 8.24
N ILE A 265 5.29 1.69 9.00
CA ILE A 265 6.55 0.98 8.68
C ILE A 265 6.37 -0.55 8.66
N GLY A 266 5.46 -1.08 9.49
CA GLY A 266 5.21 -2.52 9.55
C GLY A 266 4.54 -3.08 8.29
N ASP A 267 3.80 -2.25 7.56
CA ASP A 267 3.14 -2.66 6.31
C ASP A 267 4.14 -2.99 5.20
N ALA A 268 5.36 -2.44 5.25
CA ALA A 268 6.40 -2.74 4.29
C ALA A 268 6.78 -4.23 4.25
N ASN A 269 6.36 -5.04 5.22
CA ASN A 269 6.63 -6.48 5.31
C ASN A 269 5.45 -7.37 4.89
N MET A 270 4.32 -6.81 4.44
CA MET A 270 3.15 -7.60 4.03
C MET A 270 3.40 -8.52 2.83
N ASN A 271 4.49 -8.29 2.09
CA ASN A 271 4.87 -9.11 0.94
C ASN A 271 5.71 -10.36 1.29
N GLU A 272 6.04 -10.62 2.56
CA GLU A 272 6.94 -11.74 2.93
C GLU A 272 6.44 -13.12 2.49
N GLY A 273 5.12 -13.32 2.37
CA GLY A 273 4.55 -14.58 1.89
C GLY A 273 4.53 -14.76 0.37
N VAL A 274 4.85 -13.72 -0.39
CA VAL A 274 4.77 -13.73 -1.87
C VAL A 274 5.85 -14.65 -2.45
N GLN A 275 5.43 -15.49 -3.39
CA GLN A 275 6.31 -16.46 -4.04
C GLN A 275 6.73 -16.00 -5.45
N GLY A 276 7.87 -16.49 -5.92
CA GLY A 276 8.38 -16.24 -7.27
C GLY A 276 9.41 -15.10 -7.35
N ALA A 277 9.90 -14.84 -8.56
CA ALA A 277 10.97 -13.88 -8.85
C ALA A 277 10.44 -12.62 -9.57
N GLY A 278 9.45 -11.96 -8.98
CA GLY A 278 8.87 -10.73 -9.52
C GLY A 278 9.29 -9.49 -8.75
N GLU A 279 8.73 -8.34 -9.12
CA GLU A 279 9.02 -7.06 -8.47
C GLU A 279 7.98 -6.72 -7.42
N VAL A 280 8.43 -6.14 -6.31
CA VAL A 280 7.57 -5.55 -5.28
C VAL A 280 7.81 -4.05 -5.25
N LEU A 281 6.80 -3.29 -5.64
CA LEU A 281 6.77 -1.83 -5.54
C LEU A 281 5.99 -1.43 -4.29
N LYS A 282 6.66 -0.75 -3.35
CA LYS A 282 6.08 -0.37 -2.06
C LYS A 282 5.75 1.12 -2.02
N ILE A 283 4.49 1.46 -1.76
CA ILE A 283 3.98 2.82 -1.62
C ILE A 283 3.60 3.07 -0.16
N GLY A 284 4.25 4.04 0.46
CA GLY A 284 4.03 4.42 1.87
C GLY A 284 3.29 5.74 1.98
N PHE A 285 2.19 5.79 2.71
CA PHE A 285 1.48 7.05 3.02
C PHE A 285 1.98 7.61 4.36
N LEU A 286 2.52 8.83 4.37
CA LEU A 286 3.07 9.46 5.57
C LEU A 286 2.35 10.79 5.84
N SER A 287 1.37 10.79 6.74
CA SER A 287 0.53 11.97 7.04
C SER A 287 0.87 12.71 8.32
N ILE A 288 1.62 12.10 9.26
CA ILE A 288 1.97 12.71 10.55
C ILE A 288 3.44 12.50 10.86
N HIS A 289 4.00 13.38 11.71
CA HIS A 289 5.40 13.30 12.13
C HIS A 289 6.37 13.16 10.94
N ILE A 290 6.06 13.87 9.85
CA ILE A 290 6.70 13.70 8.53
C ILE A 290 8.22 13.84 8.66
N ASP A 291 8.70 14.90 9.29
CA ASP A 291 10.13 15.17 9.40
C ASP A 291 10.89 14.08 10.18
N ASP A 292 10.23 13.47 11.18
CA ASP A 292 10.82 12.44 12.02
C ASP A 292 10.86 11.08 11.33
N TYR A 293 9.78 10.71 10.62
CA TYR A 293 9.64 9.38 10.02
C TYR A 293 10.10 9.29 8.57
N LEU A 294 10.19 10.40 7.84
CA LEU A 294 10.55 10.37 6.42
C LEU A 294 11.83 9.56 6.12
N PRO A 295 12.93 9.67 6.90
CA PRO A 295 14.11 8.83 6.67
C PRO A 295 13.80 7.32 6.75
N GLN A 296 13.01 6.91 7.75
CA GLN A 296 12.63 5.50 7.94
C GLN A 296 11.71 5.01 6.82
N TYR A 297 10.79 5.87 6.34
CA TYR A 297 9.90 5.54 5.23
C TYR A 297 10.69 5.38 3.92
N LEU A 298 11.64 6.28 3.64
CA LEU A 298 12.49 6.20 2.45
C LEU A 298 13.41 4.98 2.43
N ASP A 299 13.69 4.39 3.59
CA ASP A 299 14.44 3.13 3.70
C ASP A 299 13.57 1.88 3.48
N LYS A 300 12.25 1.99 3.63
CA LYS A 300 11.32 0.85 3.64
C LYS A 300 10.36 0.83 2.44
N PHE A 301 10.04 2.00 1.90
CA PHE A 301 9.14 2.20 0.78
C PHE A 301 9.88 2.76 -0.43
N ASP A 302 9.46 2.35 -1.62
CA ASP A 302 10.00 2.83 -2.88
C ASP A 302 9.49 4.23 -3.19
N ILE A 303 8.20 4.46 -2.93
CA ILE A 303 7.50 5.73 -3.10
C ILE A 303 6.88 6.11 -1.75
N VAL A 304 7.14 7.32 -1.27
CA VAL A 304 6.53 7.88 -0.05
C VAL A 304 5.67 9.07 -0.44
N LEU A 305 4.40 9.03 -0.03
CA LEU A 305 3.39 10.06 -0.31
C LEU A 305 3.14 10.88 0.96
N LEU A 306 3.61 12.13 0.95
CA LEU A 306 3.50 13.04 2.09
C LEU A 306 2.12 13.69 2.13
N ASP A 307 1.41 13.42 3.22
CA ASP A 307 0.05 13.91 3.49
C ASP A 307 -0.92 13.80 2.30
N ASP A 308 -0.80 12.72 1.53
CA ASP A 308 -1.62 12.47 0.35
C ASP A 308 -2.91 11.75 0.76
N GLN A 309 -4.06 12.37 0.45
CA GLN A 309 -5.41 11.86 0.73
C GLN A 309 -6.10 11.30 -0.54
N THR A 310 -5.32 10.96 -1.56
CA THR A 310 -5.74 10.46 -2.88
C THR A 310 -5.09 9.12 -3.24
N MET A 311 -5.65 8.44 -4.23
CA MET A 311 -5.08 7.27 -4.89
C MET A 311 -4.50 7.63 -6.26
N ASP A 312 -4.14 8.90 -6.52
CA ASP A 312 -3.78 9.37 -7.87
C ASP A 312 -2.53 8.66 -8.40
N VAL A 313 -1.48 8.54 -7.58
CA VAL A 313 -0.26 7.79 -7.95
C VAL A 313 -0.58 6.32 -8.22
N PHE A 314 -1.42 5.70 -7.39
CA PHE A 314 -1.79 4.30 -7.57
C PHE A 314 -2.62 4.08 -8.84
N ASN A 315 -3.63 4.92 -9.08
CA ASN A 315 -4.46 4.88 -10.28
C ASN A 315 -3.62 5.11 -11.54
N ALA A 316 -2.68 6.05 -11.52
CA ALA A 316 -1.80 6.29 -12.65
C ALA A 316 -0.89 5.09 -12.96
N LEU A 317 -0.46 4.33 -11.94
CA LEU A 317 0.23 3.07 -12.14
C LEU A 317 -0.70 2.02 -12.77
N LEU A 318 -1.91 1.85 -12.23
CA LEU A 318 -2.89 0.91 -12.77
C LEU A 318 -3.22 1.20 -14.24
N ASP A 319 -3.39 2.46 -14.63
CA ASP A 319 -3.67 2.87 -16.01
C ASP A 319 -2.58 2.48 -17.01
N ARG A 320 -1.34 2.24 -16.54
CA ARG A 320 -0.22 1.77 -17.38
C ARG A 320 -0.06 0.25 -17.38
N ILE A 321 -0.51 -0.43 -16.32
CA ILE A 321 -0.29 -1.86 -16.13
C ILE A 321 -1.44 -2.71 -16.70
N LEU A 322 -2.69 -2.27 -16.47
CA LEU A 322 -3.89 -3.04 -16.78
C LEU A 322 -4.18 -3.13 -18.28
#